data_AF-A0A1I6RSJ6-F1
#
_entry.id   AF-A0A1I6RSJ6-F1
#
_cell.length_a   1.000
_cell.length_b   1.000
_cell.length_c   1.000
_cell.angle_alpha   90.00
_cell.angle_beta   90.00
_cell.angle_gamma   90.00
#
_symmetry.space_group_name_H-M   'P 1'
#
loop_
_entity.id
_entity.type
_entity.pdbx_description
1 polymer ?
#
loop_
_entity_poly.entity_id
_entity_poly.type
_entity_poly.pdbx_seq_one_letter_code
_entity_poly.pdbx_strand_id
1 'polypeptide(L)'
;MRPDRASGLTGAALLAACVIVTGMPAHAQSAPVDVCDVEDSDLAELSGLASDGSHWYAVGDGGSAVQVFVLDPQTCEVVSERTSPVDPYDVEDLALAPDGSVWLADTGDNRHDRKTVALHVVPPGGGSTLYRMSYPDSPHDAEALLLDRAGVPYLVTKEPLGWAGVYRPAQPLDPNATVPMERVGTVSLRATKTPGGPLDGSMGSVLVTGGSVSADGTLVALRTYTEAYVYRSPNADVLEALRGEPVRIPLPNEEQGEAIAWEPDGGLLSGSEGNEPIRRVSGADGGPSDETEANPAPGGGDQAQSDQDQPANEDGMSTGRSLLFAGVIAALLVYLVGWRRRRS
;
A
#
# COMPACT_ATOMS: atom_id res chain seq x y z
N MET A 1 42.39 77.28 -33.42
CA MET A 1 40.93 77.11 -33.19
C MET A 1 40.72 75.78 -32.49
N ARG A 2 39.87 75.75 -31.45
CA ARG A 2 39.05 74.56 -31.09
C ARG A 2 37.89 74.45 -32.10
N PRO A 3 37.14 73.35 -32.22
CA PRO A 3 36.97 72.24 -31.26
C PRO A 3 37.70 70.96 -31.76
N ASP A 4 37.44 69.70 -31.35
CA ASP A 4 36.33 69.16 -30.57
C ASP A 4 36.68 67.90 -29.73
N ARG A 5 35.66 67.31 -29.10
CA ARG A 5 35.62 65.98 -28.47
C ARG A 5 34.45 65.19 -29.06
N ALA A 6 34.66 63.91 -29.40
CA ALA A 6 33.56 62.97 -29.63
C ALA A 6 33.73 61.76 -28.70
N SER A 7 32.78 61.58 -27.79
CA SER A 7 32.70 60.40 -26.90
C SER A 7 32.07 59.24 -27.65
N GLY A 8 32.75 58.09 -27.71
CA GLY A 8 32.20 56.84 -28.24
C GLY A 8 31.67 55.95 -27.11
N LEU A 9 30.38 55.59 -27.14
CA LEU A 9 29.73 54.77 -26.12
C LEU A 9 30.26 53.33 -26.08
N THR A 10 30.34 52.78 -24.88
CA THR A 10 30.35 51.33 -24.61
C THR A 10 29.04 50.69 -25.07
N GLY A 11 29.13 49.61 -25.86
CA GLY A 11 27.99 48.76 -26.23
C GLY A 11 28.36 47.29 -26.13
N ALA A 12 28.31 46.73 -24.92
CA ALA A 12 28.48 45.29 -24.71
C ALA A 12 27.15 44.59 -25.01
N ALA A 13 27.07 43.89 -26.15
CA ALA A 13 25.90 43.10 -26.51
C ALA A 13 25.86 41.79 -25.69
N LEU A 14 25.03 41.77 -24.65
CA LEU A 14 24.66 40.52 -23.96
C LEU A 14 23.74 39.69 -24.87
N LEU A 15 24.30 38.66 -25.49
CA LEU A 15 23.54 37.59 -26.13
C LEU A 15 22.90 36.73 -25.04
N ALA A 16 21.64 37.02 -24.73
CA ALA A 16 20.82 36.16 -23.88
C ALA A 16 20.49 34.85 -24.62
N ALA A 17 21.24 33.79 -24.33
CA ALA A 17 20.92 32.45 -24.82
C ALA A 17 19.69 31.91 -24.08
N CYS A 18 18.51 31.99 -24.71
CA CYS A 18 17.33 31.26 -24.24
C CYS A 18 17.56 29.75 -24.37
N VAL A 19 17.98 29.12 -23.27
CA VAL A 19 17.89 27.66 -23.13
C VAL A 19 16.42 27.32 -23.00
N ILE A 20 15.82 26.85 -24.10
CA ILE A 20 14.48 26.27 -24.08
C ILE A 20 14.60 24.91 -23.39
N VAL A 21 14.35 24.89 -22.09
CA VAL A 21 14.18 23.64 -21.34
C VAL A 21 12.84 23.06 -21.78
N THR A 22 12.86 22.14 -22.74
CA THR A 22 11.71 21.31 -23.06
C THR A 22 11.49 20.36 -21.89
N GLY A 23 10.62 20.75 -20.97
CA GLY A 23 10.14 19.85 -19.92
C GLY A 23 9.51 18.63 -20.58
N MET A 24 10.00 17.44 -20.26
CA MET A 24 9.28 16.22 -20.61
C MET A 24 7.93 16.25 -19.86
N PRO A 25 6.81 15.85 -20.49
CA PRO A 25 5.54 15.79 -19.78
C PRO A 25 5.70 14.82 -18.61
N ALA A 26 5.30 15.26 -17.41
CA ALA A 26 5.07 14.32 -16.33
C ALA A 26 3.88 13.45 -16.77
N HIS A 27 4.12 12.16 -16.99
CA HIS A 27 3.04 11.21 -17.19
C HIS A 27 2.20 11.20 -15.91
N ALA A 28 0.97 11.70 -16.00
CA ALA A 28 -0.02 11.45 -14.97
C ALA A 28 -0.32 9.94 -14.98
N GLN A 29 -0.24 9.30 -13.82
CA GLN A 29 -0.71 7.92 -13.68
C GLN A 29 -2.22 7.90 -13.90
N SER A 30 -2.75 6.80 -14.46
CA SER A 30 -4.20 6.67 -14.61
C SER A 30 -4.87 6.70 -13.24
N ALA A 31 -6.12 7.15 -13.16
CA ALA A 31 -6.91 6.92 -11.97
C ALA A 31 -7.08 5.39 -11.74
N PRO A 32 -7.26 4.94 -10.48
CA PRO A 32 -7.77 3.60 -10.20
C PRO A 32 -9.13 3.38 -10.87
N VAL A 33 -9.35 2.19 -11.43
CA VAL A 33 -10.60 1.78 -12.06
C VAL A 33 -11.08 0.46 -11.45
N ASP A 34 -12.35 0.39 -11.07
CA ASP A 34 -12.99 -0.82 -10.54
C ASP A 34 -12.90 -1.97 -11.57
N VAL A 35 -12.53 -3.17 -11.11
CA VAL A 35 -12.43 -4.39 -11.95
C VAL A 35 -13.61 -5.32 -11.68
N CYS A 36 -13.80 -5.71 -10.41
CA CYS A 36 -14.87 -6.58 -9.96
C CYS A 36 -15.10 -6.42 -8.44
N ASP A 37 -16.31 -6.77 -7.98
CA ASP A 37 -16.72 -6.72 -6.57
C ASP A 37 -16.33 -8.01 -5.82
N VAL A 38 -15.78 -7.89 -4.62
CA VAL A 38 -15.46 -9.07 -3.77
C VAL A 38 -16.69 -9.45 -2.95
N GLU A 39 -17.54 -10.34 -3.47
CA GLU A 39 -18.79 -10.74 -2.81
C GLU A 39 -18.62 -11.79 -1.68
N ASP A 40 -17.45 -12.42 -1.55
CA ASP A 40 -17.24 -13.45 -0.52
C ASP A 40 -17.14 -12.83 0.88
N SER A 41 -17.92 -13.37 1.83
CA SER A 41 -17.96 -12.86 3.21
C SER A 41 -16.71 -13.16 4.02
N ASP A 42 -15.96 -14.21 3.65
CA ASP A 42 -14.71 -14.56 4.33
C ASP A 42 -13.54 -13.66 3.86
N LEU A 43 -13.79 -12.79 2.88
CA LEU A 43 -12.92 -11.68 2.42
C LEU A 43 -13.49 -10.30 2.76
N ALA A 44 -14.44 -10.19 3.68
CA ALA A 44 -14.95 -8.90 4.13
C ALA A 44 -13.87 -8.02 4.79
N GLU A 45 -12.89 -8.64 5.44
CA GLU A 45 -11.72 -8.03 6.09
C GLU A 45 -10.46 -8.22 5.20
N LEU A 46 -10.58 -7.99 3.87
CA LEU A 46 -9.50 -8.21 2.89
C LEU A 46 -8.23 -7.39 3.21
N SER A 47 -7.15 -8.08 3.57
CA SER A 47 -5.90 -7.47 4.03
C SER A 47 -4.73 -7.69 3.05
N GLY A 48 -4.49 -8.91 2.57
CA GLY A 48 -3.38 -9.23 1.65
C GLY A 48 -3.80 -9.65 0.24
N LEU A 49 -2.99 -9.31 -0.78
CA LEU A 49 -3.25 -9.66 -2.20
C LEU A 49 -1.95 -9.94 -3.00
N ALA A 50 -1.97 -10.92 -3.90
CA ALA A 50 -0.92 -11.15 -4.89
C ALA A 50 -1.49 -11.70 -6.21
N SER A 51 -0.69 -11.70 -7.29
CA SER A 51 -1.12 -12.17 -8.61
C SER A 51 -0.04 -13.00 -9.32
N ASP A 52 -0.47 -14.00 -10.10
CA ASP A 52 0.34 -14.64 -11.15
C ASP A 52 -0.07 -14.25 -12.59
N GLY A 53 -1.02 -13.31 -12.72
CA GLY A 53 -1.63 -12.88 -13.98
C GLY A 53 -2.66 -13.85 -14.57
N SER A 54 -2.87 -15.02 -13.95
CA SER A 54 -3.96 -15.96 -14.27
C SER A 54 -4.99 -16.04 -13.15
N HIS A 55 -4.55 -15.88 -11.89
CA HIS A 55 -5.38 -15.79 -10.70
C HIS A 55 -4.84 -14.72 -9.75
N TRP A 56 -5.72 -14.24 -8.88
CA TRP A 56 -5.32 -13.48 -7.68
C TRP A 56 -5.37 -14.37 -6.45
N TYR A 57 -4.53 -14.06 -5.48
CA TYR A 57 -4.42 -14.76 -4.20
C TYR A 57 -4.72 -13.76 -3.10
N ALA A 58 -5.73 -14.04 -2.27
CA ALA A 58 -6.22 -13.13 -1.24
C ALA A 58 -6.25 -13.78 0.15
N VAL A 59 -6.14 -12.95 1.19
CA VAL A 59 -6.32 -13.30 2.60
C VAL A 59 -6.98 -12.13 3.34
N GLY A 60 -7.81 -12.43 4.35
CA GLY A 60 -8.36 -11.43 5.26
C GLY A 60 -7.66 -11.40 6.62
N ASP A 61 -7.84 -10.31 7.38
CA ASP A 61 -7.27 -10.07 8.72
C ASP A 61 -7.92 -10.93 9.82
N GLY A 62 -7.92 -12.26 9.65
CA GLY A 62 -8.51 -13.14 10.63
C GLY A 62 -8.67 -14.61 10.24
N GLY A 63 -9.69 -15.23 10.83
CA GLY A 63 -9.98 -16.66 10.70
C GLY A 63 -9.53 -17.50 11.90
N SER A 64 -9.53 -18.82 11.71
CA SER A 64 -9.05 -19.80 12.71
C SER A 64 -8.21 -20.93 12.09
N ALA A 65 -7.73 -20.67 10.87
CA ALA A 65 -6.94 -21.56 10.04
C ALA A 65 -6.25 -20.71 8.97
N VAL A 66 -5.05 -21.10 8.56
CA VAL A 66 -4.40 -20.55 7.37
C VAL A 66 -5.24 -20.91 6.14
N GLN A 67 -5.76 -19.89 5.48
CA GLN A 67 -6.62 -19.97 4.30
C GLN A 67 -6.17 -18.91 3.30
N VAL A 68 -5.96 -19.33 2.05
CA VAL A 68 -5.69 -18.43 0.93
C VAL A 68 -6.78 -18.66 -0.11
N PHE A 69 -7.50 -17.61 -0.43
CA PHE A 69 -8.51 -17.61 -1.48
C PHE A 69 -7.85 -17.39 -2.83
N VAL A 70 -8.26 -18.13 -3.84
CA VAL A 70 -7.79 -17.98 -5.23
C VAL A 70 -8.97 -17.43 -6.03
N LEU A 71 -8.82 -16.22 -6.56
CA LEU A 71 -9.88 -15.47 -7.23
C LEU A 71 -9.70 -15.48 -8.75
N ASP A 72 -10.82 -15.47 -9.48
CA ASP A 72 -10.83 -15.16 -10.91
C ASP A 72 -10.59 -13.63 -11.13
N PRO A 73 -9.57 -13.21 -11.91
CA PRO A 73 -9.26 -11.80 -12.13
C PRO A 73 -10.29 -10.98 -12.92
N GLN A 74 -11.38 -11.59 -13.39
CA GLN A 74 -12.47 -10.93 -14.12
C GLN A 74 -13.76 -10.84 -13.32
N THR A 75 -14.03 -11.81 -12.43
CA THR A 75 -15.27 -11.85 -11.63
C THR A 75 -15.05 -11.63 -10.14
N CYS A 76 -13.81 -11.68 -9.64
CA CYS A 76 -13.47 -11.68 -8.21
C CYS A 76 -14.05 -12.87 -7.42
N GLU A 77 -14.68 -13.85 -8.10
CA GLU A 77 -15.22 -15.05 -7.47
C GLU A 77 -14.10 -15.97 -6.96
N VAL A 78 -14.28 -16.55 -5.78
CA VAL A 78 -13.40 -17.60 -5.25
C VAL A 78 -13.55 -18.87 -6.10
N VAL A 79 -12.52 -19.18 -6.89
CA VAL A 79 -12.49 -20.39 -7.75
C VAL A 79 -11.80 -21.58 -7.10
N SER A 80 -10.93 -21.35 -6.10
CA SER A 80 -10.38 -22.40 -5.24
C SER A 80 -9.76 -21.81 -3.97
N GLU A 81 -9.37 -22.68 -3.04
CA GLU A 81 -8.70 -22.29 -1.80
C GLU A 81 -7.46 -23.16 -1.55
N ARG A 82 -6.49 -22.61 -0.80
CA ARG A 82 -5.36 -23.36 -0.23
C ARG A 82 -5.40 -23.22 1.29
N THR A 83 -5.58 -24.34 1.99
CA THR A 83 -5.82 -24.33 3.44
C THR A 83 -4.79 -25.15 4.21
N SER A 84 -4.63 -24.82 5.50
CA SER A 84 -3.88 -25.58 6.48
C SER A 84 -4.56 -25.44 7.85
N PRO A 85 -4.71 -26.50 8.65
CA PRO A 85 -5.40 -26.46 9.95
C PRO A 85 -4.56 -25.78 11.07
N VAL A 86 -3.58 -24.98 10.69
CA VAL A 86 -2.78 -24.16 11.60
C VAL A 86 -3.54 -22.87 11.83
N ASP A 87 -3.92 -22.63 13.08
CA ASP A 87 -4.52 -21.40 13.58
C ASP A 87 -3.43 -20.29 13.65
N PRO A 88 -3.46 -19.25 12.79
CA PRO A 88 -2.54 -18.11 12.88
C PRO A 88 -2.98 -17.16 14.01
N TYR A 89 -2.20 -16.11 14.31
CA TYR A 89 -2.58 -15.14 15.35
C TYR A 89 -3.24 -13.87 14.79
N ASP A 90 -2.61 -13.18 13.84
CA ASP A 90 -3.12 -11.99 13.10
C ASP A 90 -2.41 -12.00 11.73
N VAL A 91 -3.11 -12.17 10.61
CA VAL A 91 -2.51 -12.25 9.26
C VAL A 91 -2.80 -11.00 8.44
N GLU A 92 -1.75 -10.22 8.19
CA GLU A 92 -1.86 -8.84 7.71
C GLU A 92 -1.48 -8.65 6.23
N ASP A 93 -0.80 -9.63 5.61
CA ASP A 93 -0.40 -9.54 4.21
C ASP A 93 -0.03 -10.91 3.63
N LEU A 94 0.10 -11.00 2.31
CA LEU A 94 0.68 -12.16 1.63
C LEU A 94 1.60 -11.81 0.46
N ALA A 95 2.48 -12.74 0.10
CA ALA A 95 3.33 -12.63 -1.08
C ALA A 95 3.39 -13.96 -1.85
N LEU A 96 3.40 -13.89 -3.17
CA LEU A 96 3.55 -15.06 -4.04
C LEU A 96 5.02 -15.28 -4.41
N ALA A 97 5.55 -16.47 -4.10
CA ALA A 97 6.91 -16.87 -4.46
C ALA A 97 6.98 -17.40 -5.92
N PRO A 98 8.14 -17.33 -6.59
CA PRO A 98 8.31 -17.83 -7.96
C PRO A 98 8.08 -19.35 -8.15
N ASP A 99 8.01 -20.14 -7.07
CA ASP A 99 7.65 -21.56 -7.10
C ASP A 99 6.13 -21.82 -6.95
N GLY A 100 5.34 -20.74 -6.86
CA GLY A 100 3.89 -20.75 -6.67
C GLY A 100 3.46 -20.86 -5.21
N SER A 101 4.37 -20.92 -4.24
CA SER A 101 4.02 -20.91 -2.81
C SER A 101 3.56 -19.51 -2.37
N VAL A 102 2.48 -19.45 -1.59
CA VAL A 102 2.00 -18.21 -0.98
C VAL A 102 2.54 -18.11 0.43
N TRP A 103 3.12 -16.97 0.78
CA TRP A 103 3.69 -16.66 2.08
C TRP A 103 2.74 -15.69 2.79
N LEU A 104 2.20 -16.06 3.94
CA LEU A 104 1.30 -15.22 4.73
C LEU A 104 2.07 -14.63 5.92
N ALA A 105 1.90 -13.33 6.16
CA ALA A 105 2.53 -12.59 7.25
C ALA A 105 1.65 -12.62 8.50
N ASP A 106 1.92 -13.56 9.41
CA ASP A 106 1.29 -13.61 10.72
C ASP A 106 2.05 -12.67 11.67
N THR A 107 1.80 -11.37 11.50
CA THR A 107 2.66 -10.26 11.95
C THR A 107 1.94 -9.16 12.73
N GLY A 108 0.60 -9.14 12.76
CA GLY A 108 -0.17 -8.15 13.49
C GLY A 108 0.14 -8.11 14.97
N ASP A 109 0.40 -6.92 15.51
CA ASP A 109 0.68 -6.70 16.93
C ASP A 109 0.27 -5.30 17.37
N ASN A 110 -0.99 -4.95 17.13
CA ASN A 110 -1.67 -3.75 17.61
C ASN A 110 -1.43 -3.41 19.11
N ARG A 111 -0.95 -4.36 19.93
CA ARG A 111 -0.66 -4.20 21.36
C ARG A 111 0.85 -4.16 21.69
N HIS A 112 1.72 -4.39 20.72
CA HIS A 112 3.18 -4.51 20.84
C HIS A 112 3.59 -5.47 21.97
N ASP A 113 2.94 -6.65 22.08
CA ASP A 113 3.25 -7.67 23.09
C ASP A 113 3.65 -9.06 22.55
N ARG A 114 3.63 -9.28 21.23
CA ARG A 114 4.09 -10.52 20.58
C ARG A 114 5.61 -10.63 20.62
N LYS A 115 6.11 -11.63 21.36
CA LYS A 115 7.56 -11.95 21.40
C LYS A 115 8.13 -12.46 20.07
N THR A 116 7.26 -12.96 19.21
CA THR A 116 7.60 -13.50 17.89
C THR A 116 6.47 -13.26 16.92
N VAL A 117 6.82 -12.94 15.68
CA VAL A 117 5.94 -12.97 14.51
C VAL A 117 6.22 -14.22 13.68
N ALA A 118 5.41 -14.49 12.67
CA ALA A 118 5.48 -15.70 11.88
C ALA A 118 5.29 -15.48 10.37
N LEU A 119 5.82 -16.40 9.59
CA LEU A 119 5.47 -16.58 8.19
C LEU A 119 4.91 -17.99 8.01
N HIS A 120 3.74 -18.10 7.39
CA HIS A 120 3.15 -19.38 6.98
C HIS A 120 3.33 -19.55 5.48
N VAL A 121 4.11 -20.56 5.06
CA VAL A 121 4.38 -20.83 3.64
C VAL A 121 3.49 -21.97 3.16
N VAL A 122 2.57 -21.64 2.26
CA VAL A 122 1.52 -22.50 1.70
C VAL A 122 1.88 -22.87 0.26
N PRO A 123 2.36 -24.09 -0.03
CA PRO A 123 2.67 -24.50 -1.38
C PRO A 123 1.40 -24.69 -2.22
N PRO A 124 1.49 -24.81 -3.56
CA PRO A 124 0.33 -25.03 -4.43
C PRO A 124 -0.56 -26.22 -4.09
N GLY A 125 -0.03 -27.22 -3.36
CA GLY A 125 -0.77 -28.40 -2.90
C GLY A 125 -1.49 -28.25 -1.55
N GLY A 126 -1.43 -27.08 -0.91
CA GLY A 126 -1.99 -26.83 0.43
C GLY A 126 -1.11 -27.34 1.58
N GLY A 127 -1.63 -27.22 2.82
CA GLY A 127 -0.83 -27.31 4.04
C GLY A 127 0.04 -26.06 4.25
N SER A 128 0.77 -25.97 5.36
CA SER A 128 1.68 -24.86 5.61
C SER A 128 2.95 -25.28 6.37
N THR A 129 4.05 -24.57 6.09
CA THR A 129 5.26 -24.59 6.93
C THR A 129 5.34 -23.28 7.70
N LEU A 130 5.50 -23.37 9.02
CA LEU A 130 5.56 -22.22 9.92
C LEU A 130 7.02 -21.86 10.23
N TYR A 131 7.39 -20.61 9.98
CA TYR A 131 8.68 -20.04 10.35
C TYR A 131 8.48 -18.93 11.37
N ARG A 132 9.15 -19.00 12.53
CA ARG A 132 9.05 -17.97 13.57
C ARG A 132 10.23 -17.02 13.54
N MET A 133 9.95 -15.75 13.76
CA MET A 133 10.93 -14.67 13.76
C MET A 133 10.78 -13.78 15.00
N SER A 134 11.86 -13.14 15.42
CA SER A 134 11.84 -12.17 16.53
C SER A 134 12.56 -10.89 16.16
N TYR A 135 11.93 -9.74 16.41
CA TYR A 135 12.54 -8.42 16.25
C TYR A 135 13.78 -8.25 17.17
N PRO A 136 14.79 -7.46 16.74
CA PRO A 136 16.03 -7.26 17.50
C PRO A 136 15.90 -6.29 18.69
N ASP A 137 14.80 -5.54 18.79
CA ASP A 137 14.60 -4.45 19.74
C ASP A 137 13.31 -4.58 20.57
N SER A 138 12.14 -4.47 19.96
CA SER A 138 10.82 -4.56 20.59
C SER A 138 9.81 -5.24 19.65
N PRO A 139 8.65 -5.70 20.15
CA PRO A 139 7.55 -6.08 19.27
C PRO A 139 7.09 -4.89 18.42
N HIS A 140 6.81 -5.15 17.14
CA HIS A 140 6.25 -4.18 16.21
C HIS A 140 5.10 -4.79 15.43
N ASP A 141 4.07 -3.99 15.28
CA ASP A 141 2.97 -4.18 14.35
C ASP A 141 3.49 -4.03 12.90
N ALA A 142 3.22 -5.01 12.02
CA ALA A 142 3.70 -4.99 10.65
C ALA A 142 2.70 -5.61 9.68
N GLU A 143 2.31 -4.81 8.69
CA GLU A 143 1.22 -5.10 7.76
C GLU A 143 1.68 -5.03 6.30
N ALA A 144 2.93 -5.42 6.05
CA ALA A 144 3.45 -5.47 4.69
C ALA A 144 4.58 -6.48 4.56
N LEU A 145 4.41 -7.41 3.63
CA LEU A 145 5.36 -8.45 3.27
C LEU A 145 5.91 -8.22 1.87
N LEU A 146 7.17 -7.82 1.80
CA LEU A 146 7.91 -7.76 0.53
C LEU A 146 8.75 -9.03 0.40
N LEU A 147 8.54 -9.82 -0.65
CA LEU A 147 9.32 -11.03 -0.92
C LEU A 147 10.23 -10.78 -2.13
N ASP A 148 11.55 -10.86 -1.95
CA ASP A 148 12.47 -10.75 -3.09
C ASP A 148 12.58 -12.06 -3.89
N ARG A 149 13.20 -11.97 -5.06
CA ARG A 149 13.35 -13.12 -5.99
C ARG A 149 14.21 -14.26 -5.46
N ALA A 150 14.98 -14.04 -4.41
CA ALA A 150 15.75 -15.08 -3.73
C ALA A 150 14.94 -15.75 -2.61
N GLY A 151 13.70 -15.30 -2.37
CA GLY A 151 12.86 -15.78 -1.28
C GLY A 151 13.22 -15.18 0.08
N VAL A 152 13.88 -14.01 0.12
CA VAL A 152 14.11 -13.29 1.37
C VAL A 152 12.89 -12.40 1.66
N PRO A 153 12.19 -12.60 2.78
CA PRO A 153 11.09 -11.74 3.19
C PRO A 153 11.62 -10.49 3.90
N TYR A 154 10.95 -9.36 3.66
CA TYR A 154 11.12 -8.11 4.38
C TYR A 154 9.77 -7.69 4.95
N LEU A 155 9.72 -7.46 6.26
CA LEU A 155 8.56 -6.95 6.97
C LEU A 155 8.68 -5.43 7.13
N VAL A 156 7.58 -4.70 6.89
CA VAL A 156 7.52 -3.24 7.00
C VAL A 156 6.48 -2.84 8.05
N THR A 157 6.89 -2.06 9.06
CA THR A 157 6.05 -1.79 10.25
C THR A 157 5.04 -0.66 10.06
N LYS A 158 3.88 -0.78 10.70
CA LYS A 158 2.82 0.23 10.71
C LYS A 158 3.09 1.29 11.77
N GLU A 159 3.60 2.44 11.33
CA GLU A 159 4.10 3.48 12.24
C GLU A 159 3.32 4.80 12.10
N PRO A 160 2.62 5.29 13.14
CA PRO A 160 1.72 6.45 13.05
C PRO A 160 2.41 7.80 12.79
N LEU A 161 3.74 7.81 12.76
CA LEU A 161 4.55 8.98 12.39
C LEU A 161 5.11 8.90 10.97
N GLY A 162 4.78 7.85 10.19
CA GLY A 162 5.27 7.64 8.83
C GLY A 162 6.73 7.20 8.72
N TRP A 163 7.29 6.57 9.77
CA TRP A 163 8.69 6.10 9.82
C TRP A 163 8.76 4.57 9.91
N ALA A 164 8.08 3.88 8.99
CA ALA A 164 8.02 2.42 8.94
C ALA A 164 9.42 1.79 8.97
N GLY A 165 9.66 0.88 9.93
CA GLY A 165 10.89 0.11 10.00
C GLY A 165 10.87 -1.05 9.02
N VAL A 166 12.01 -1.33 8.37
CA VAL A 166 12.16 -2.47 7.47
C VAL A 166 13.05 -3.51 8.14
N TYR A 167 12.53 -4.73 8.29
CA TYR A 167 13.19 -5.85 8.96
C TYR A 167 13.27 -7.07 8.05
N ARG A 168 14.26 -7.93 8.23
CA ARG A 168 14.36 -9.22 7.55
C ARG A 168 15.04 -10.27 8.45
N PRO A 169 14.94 -11.57 8.15
CA PRO A 169 15.72 -12.60 8.84
C PRO A 169 17.24 -12.33 8.76
N ALA A 170 17.94 -12.35 9.89
CA ALA A 170 19.41 -12.21 9.91
C ALA A 170 20.15 -13.49 9.47
N GLN A 171 19.41 -14.60 9.31
CA GLN A 171 19.87 -15.93 8.94
C GLN A 171 18.76 -16.62 8.10
N PRO A 172 19.06 -17.71 7.36
CA PRO A 172 18.02 -18.50 6.70
C PRO A 172 16.92 -18.94 7.67
N LEU A 173 15.68 -19.00 7.19
CA LEU A 173 14.53 -19.44 7.99
C LEU A 173 14.67 -20.93 8.38
N ASP A 174 14.32 -21.26 9.62
CA ASP A 174 14.32 -22.63 10.17
C ASP A 174 12.94 -22.90 10.80
N PRO A 175 12.20 -23.95 10.38
CA PRO A 175 10.88 -24.24 10.94
C PRO A 175 10.95 -24.81 12.37
N ASN A 176 12.14 -25.11 12.89
CA ASN A 176 12.38 -25.68 14.21
C ASN A 176 12.92 -24.66 15.23
N ALA A 177 13.16 -23.41 14.81
CA ALA A 177 13.76 -22.37 15.65
C ALA A 177 13.08 -21.00 15.44
N THR A 178 13.29 -20.08 16.38
CA THR A 178 12.97 -18.66 16.16
C THR A 178 14.20 -17.98 15.60
N VAL A 179 14.08 -17.41 14.40
CA VAL A 179 15.18 -16.72 13.72
C VAL A 179 15.18 -15.23 14.12
N PRO A 180 16.30 -14.68 14.62
CA PRO A 180 16.39 -13.26 14.90
C PRO A 180 16.35 -12.45 13.59
N MET A 181 15.58 -11.37 13.58
CA MET A 181 15.59 -10.40 12.49
C MET A 181 16.64 -9.32 12.72
N GLU A 182 17.06 -8.67 11.63
CA GLU A 182 17.81 -7.43 11.64
C GLU A 182 16.99 -6.28 11.04
N ARG A 183 17.15 -5.07 11.59
CA ARG A 183 16.57 -3.85 11.05
C ARG A 183 17.47 -3.31 9.94
N VAL A 184 17.01 -3.34 8.70
CA VAL A 184 17.81 -3.07 7.49
C VAL A 184 17.48 -1.73 6.81
N GLY A 185 16.37 -1.10 7.19
CA GLY A 185 15.96 0.18 6.62
C GLY A 185 14.91 0.91 7.43
N THR A 186 14.54 2.08 6.93
CA THR A 186 13.37 2.86 7.35
C THR A 186 12.78 3.48 6.09
N VAL A 187 11.47 3.40 5.90
CA VAL A 187 10.74 4.15 4.89
C VAL A 187 10.17 5.41 5.54
N SER A 188 10.23 6.55 4.85
CA SER A 188 9.68 7.82 5.35
C SER A 188 8.56 8.29 4.44
N LEU A 189 7.31 8.13 4.90
CA LEU A 189 6.11 8.47 4.16
C LEU A 189 5.65 9.88 4.48
N ARG A 190 5.26 10.63 3.43
CA ARG A 190 4.84 12.04 3.56
C ARG A 190 3.32 12.12 3.60
N ALA A 191 2.82 12.60 4.75
CA ALA A 191 1.41 12.87 5.00
C ALA A 191 0.74 13.73 3.92
N THR A 192 -0.46 13.33 3.51
CA THR A 192 -1.24 13.96 2.44
C THR A 192 -2.60 14.45 2.94
N LYS A 193 -3.54 14.68 2.01
CA LYS A 193 -4.96 14.98 2.29
C LYS A 193 -5.90 14.10 1.47
N THR A 194 -5.38 12.99 0.91
CA THR A 194 -6.21 12.03 0.20
C THR A 194 -7.12 11.36 1.22
N PRO A 195 -8.45 11.41 1.04
CA PRO A 195 -9.40 10.94 2.03
C PRO A 195 -9.59 9.43 1.91
N GLY A 196 -10.14 8.81 2.95
CA GLY A 196 -10.30 7.35 3.06
C GLY A 196 -9.61 6.79 4.30
N GLY A 197 -9.82 5.49 4.55
CA GLY A 197 -9.34 4.77 5.70
C GLY A 197 -10.14 5.03 6.99
N PRO A 198 -9.97 4.18 8.02
CA PRO A 198 -10.67 4.28 9.30
C PRO A 198 -10.17 5.43 10.19
N LEU A 199 -9.24 6.26 9.70
CA LEU A 199 -8.51 7.28 10.47
C LEU A 199 -8.57 8.65 9.80
N ASP A 200 -9.28 9.58 10.44
CA ASP A 200 -9.44 10.96 9.98
C ASP A 200 -8.11 11.68 9.70
N GLY A 201 -8.09 12.41 8.58
CA GLY A 201 -7.03 13.33 8.24
C GLY A 201 -5.76 12.64 7.74
N SER A 202 -4.59 13.19 8.06
CA SER A 202 -3.35 12.82 7.37
C SER A 202 -2.66 11.56 7.92
N MET A 203 -3.28 10.84 8.88
CA MET A 203 -2.72 9.59 9.42
C MET A 203 -2.91 8.42 8.46
N GLY A 204 -4.06 8.35 7.75
CA GLY A 204 -4.32 7.31 6.75
C GLY A 204 -3.22 7.21 5.70
N SER A 205 -2.72 8.36 5.23
CA SER A 205 -1.68 8.44 4.19
C SER A 205 -0.26 8.00 4.59
N VAL A 206 0.02 7.64 5.85
CA VAL A 206 1.39 7.32 6.32
C VAL A 206 1.54 5.99 7.08
N LEU A 207 0.43 5.34 7.41
CA LEU A 207 0.43 4.01 8.03
C LEU A 207 0.52 2.97 6.92
N VAL A 208 1.56 2.14 6.92
CA VAL A 208 1.71 1.05 5.94
C VAL A 208 0.71 -0.05 6.27
N THR A 209 -0.01 -0.54 5.25
CA THR A 209 -1.11 -1.52 5.35
C THR A 209 -1.06 -2.61 4.27
N GLY A 210 0.00 -2.65 3.46
CA GLY A 210 0.20 -3.72 2.47
C GLY A 210 1.50 -3.54 1.68
N GLY A 211 2.06 -4.63 1.16
CA GLY A 211 3.29 -4.62 0.36
C GLY A 211 3.22 -5.52 -0.87
N SER A 212 3.90 -5.13 -1.96
CA SER A 212 4.05 -6.02 -3.12
C SER A 212 5.36 -5.82 -3.85
N VAL A 213 5.91 -6.90 -4.41
CA VAL A 213 7.11 -6.90 -5.25
C VAL A 213 6.76 -7.54 -6.59
N SER A 214 7.14 -6.92 -7.72
CA SER A 214 6.89 -7.49 -9.04
C SER A 214 7.64 -8.82 -9.23
N ALA A 215 7.14 -9.72 -10.08
CA ALA A 215 7.76 -11.03 -10.32
C ALA A 215 9.22 -10.95 -10.86
N ASP A 216 9.58 -9.84 -11.52
CA ASP A 216 10.93 -9.55 -11.98
C ASP A 216 11.81 -8.82 -10.93
N GLY A 217 11.22 -8.46 -9.78
CA GLY A 217 11.82 -7.80 -8.63
C GLY A 217 12.10 -6.31 -8.81
N THR A 218 11.80 -5.71 -9.97
CA THR A 218 12.22 -4.34 -10.28
C THR A 218 11.27 -3.25 -9.78
N LEU A 219 10.07 -3.62 -9.36
CA LEU A 219 9.07 -2.73 -8.77
C LEU A 219 8.76 -3.19 -7.34
N VAL A 220 8.62 -2.23 -6.44
CA VAL A 220 8.16 -2.43 -5.06
C VAL A 220 7.02 -1.44 -4.84
N ALA A 221 5.87 -1.93 -4.37
CA ALA A 221 4.77 -1.11 -3.90
C ALA A 221 4.66 -1.22 -2.38
N LEU A 222 4.44 -0.09 -1.72
CA LEU A 222 3.92 -0.04 -0.35
C LEU A 222 2.59 0.69 -0.37
N ARG A 223 1.60 0.10 0.26
CA ARG A 223 0.29 0.70 0.45
C ARG A 223 0.21 1.41 1.79
N THR A 224 -0.57 2.47 1.84
CA THR A 224 -1.19 3.00 3.05
C THR A 224 -2.69 3.09 2.84
N TYR A 225 -3.46 3.37 3.89
CA TYR A 225 -4.92 3.47 3.80
C TYR A 225 -5.45 4.35 2.65
N THR A 226 -4.69 5.35 2.18
CA THR A 226 -5.13 6.29 1.12
C THR A 226 -4.14 6.53 -0.03
N GLU A 227 -2.97 5.87 -0.05
CA GLU A 227 -1.94 6.08 -1.08
C GLU A 227 -1.20 4.77 -1.42
N ALA A 228 -0.83 4.59 -2.68
CA ALA A 228 0.19 3.63 -3.08
C ALA A 228 1.51 4.35 -3.39
N TYR A 229 2.61 3.85 -2.83
CA TYR A 229 3.97 4.34 -3.04
C TYR A 229 4.76 3.33 -3.88
N VAL A 230 5.02 3.67 -5.14
CA VAL A 230 5.75 2.85 -6.11
C VAL A 230 7.21 3.23 -6.16
N TYR A 231 8.07 2.28 -5.81
CA TYR A 231 9.53 2.36 -5.87
C TYR A 231 10.06 1.48 -7.00
N ARG A 232 11.26 1.81 -7.50
CA ARG A 232 11.95 1.07 -8.56
C ARG A 232 13.33 0.63 -8.11
N SER A 233 13.73 -0.57 -8.51
CA SER A 233 15.08 -1.08 -8.37
C SER A 233 15.53 -1.74 -9.67
N PRO A 234 16.34 -1.07 -10.51
CA PRO A 234 16.88 -1.66 -11.73
C PRO A 234 17.73 -2.92 -11.49
N ASN A 235 18.19 -3.13 -10.25
CA ASN A 235 18.99 -4.28 -9.83
C ASN A 235 18.17 -5.37 -9.12
N ALA A 236 16.83 -5.21 -9.02
CA ALA A 236 15.92 -6.07 -8.26
C ALA A 236 16.27 -6.23 -6.77
N ASP A 237 16.85 -5.18 -6.16
CA ASP A 237 17.13 -5.06 -4.73
C ASP A 237 16.03 -4.22 -4.04
N VAL A 238 15.27 -4.83 -3.13
CA VAL A 238 14.18 -4.19 -2.35
C VAL A 238 14.69 -3.04 -1.48
N LEU A 239 15.88 -3.17 -0.89
CA LEU A 239 16.47 -2.12 -0.03
C LEU A 239 17.08 -0.98 -0.86
N GLU A 240 17.44 -1.21 -2.11
CA GLU A 240 17.73 -0.13 -3.07
C GLU A 240 16.44 0.63 -3.41
N ALA A 241 15.37 -0.08 -3.78
CA ALA A 241 14.06 0.52 -4.09
C ALA A 241 13.57 1.43 -2.97
N LEU A 242 13.49 0.92 -1.74
CA LEU A 242 12.95 1.65 -0.57
C LEU A 242 13.81 2.83 -0.09
N ARG A 243 15.01 3.03 -0.66
CA ARG A 243 15.84 4.23 -0.44
C ARG A 243 15.61 5.31 -1.50
N GLY A 244 14.95 4.99 -2.61
CA GLY A 244 14.56 5.94 -3.65
C GLY A 244 13.40 6.84 -3.24
N GLU A 245 13.17 7.90 -4.00
CA GLU A 245 11.92 8.67 -3.89
C GLU A 245 10.82 7.90 -4.67
N PRO A 246 9.69 7.56 -4.05
CA PRO A 246 8.60 6.85 -4.71
C PRO A 246 7.81 7.76 -5.66
N VAL A 247 7.19 7.15 -6.66
CA VAL A 247 6.02 7.75 -7.33
C VAL A 247 4.81 7.44 -6.46
N ARG A 248 4.03 8.46 -6.09
CA ARG A 248 2.86 8.32 -5.22
C ARG A 248 1.56 8.42 -6.01
N ILE A 249 0.73 7.39 -5.91
CA ILE A 249 -0.60 7.29 -6.51
C ILE A 249 -1.62 7.49 -5.38
N PRO A 250 -2.51 8.51 -5.45
CA PRO A 250 -3.64 8.59 -4.54
C PRO A 250 -4.64 7.47 -4.86
N LEU A 251 -5.06 6.75 -3.83
CA LEU A 251 -6.10 5.72 -3.95
C LEU A 251 -7.49 6.33 -3.72
N PRO A 252 -8.59 5.62 -4.01
CA PRO A 252 -9.93 6.14 -3.80
C PRO A 252 -10.26 6.34 -2.32
N ASN A 253 -11.42 6.95 -2.05
CA ASN A 253 -11.93 7.12 -0.69
C ASN A 253 -12.53 5.80 -0.18
N GLU A 254 -11.66 4.82 0.04
CA GLU A 254 -11.95 3.48 0.54
C GLU A 254 -12.25 3.52 2.05
N GLU A 255 -13.10 2.62 2.57
CA GLU A 255 -13.38 2.52 4.01
C GLU A 255 -12.13 2.11 4.80
N GLN A 256 -11.42 1.06 4.36
CA GLN A 256 -10.19 0.57 4.99
C GLN A 256 -9.30 -0.15 3.97
N GLY A 257 -8.44 0.63 3.30
CA GLY A 257 -7.59 0.13 2.22
C GLY A 257 -6.30 -0.57 2.67
N GLU A 258 -6.11 -1.84 2.34
CA GLU A 258 -4.99 -2.69 2.82
C GLU A 258 -4.31 -3.51 1.71
N ALA A 259 -5.08 -4.28 0.94
CA ALA A 259 -4.53 -5.12 -0.12
C ALA A 259 -3.87 -4.33 -1.27
N ILE A 260 -2.70 -4.81 -1.74
CA ILE A 260 -1.99 -4.27 -2.92
C ILE A 260 -1.24 -5.38 -3.67
N ALA A 261 -1.30 -5.42 -5.01
CA ALA A 261 -0.59 -6.44 -5.80
C ALA A 261 -0.07 -5.93 -7.15
N TRP A 262 1.15 -6.32 -7.52
CA TRP A 262 1.66 -6.14 -8.89
C TRP A 262 1.10 -7.20 -9.84
N GLU A 263 0.70 -6.75 -11.02
CA GLU A 263 0.36 -7.60 -12.16
C GLU A 263 1.55 -7.75 -13.13
N PRO A 264 1.65 -8.86 -13.90
CA PRO A 264 2.78 -9.10 -14.80
C PRO A 264 2.95 -8.09 -15.95
N ASP A 265 1.94 -7.26 -16.22
CA ASP A 265 1.93 -6.21 -17.25
C ASP A 265 2.36 -4.83 -16.72
N GLY A 266 2.66 -4.69 -15.42
CA GLY A 266 2.96 -3.40 -14.78
C GLY A 266 1.73 -2.65 -14.25
N GLY A 267 0.54 -3.27 -14.29
CA GLY A 267 -0.63 -2.84 -13.54
C GLY A 267 -0.46 -3.04 -12.04
N LEU A 268 -1.11 -2.20 -11.25
CA LEU A 268 -1.14 -2.28 -9.78
C LEU A 268 -2.58 -2.43 -9.30
N LEU A 269 -2.85 -3.50 -8.55
CA LEU A 269 -4.15 -3.76 -7.94
C LEU A 269 -4.22 -3.16 -6.54
N SER A 270 -5.42 -2.73 -6.16
CA SER A 270 -5.80 -2.14 -4.88
C SER A 270 -7.05 -2.87 -4.37
N GLY A 271 -7.04 -3.30 -3.10
CA GLY A 271 -8.22 -3.79 -2.39
C GLY A 271 -8.42 -3.06 -1.05
N SER A 272 -9.61 -3.21 -0.51
CA SER A 272 -10.06 -2.64 0.77
C SER A 272 -10.94 -3.66 1.48
N GLU A 273 -11.00 -3.59 2.81
CA GLU A 273 -12.10 -4.20 3.56
C GLU A 273 -13.46 -3.60 3.15
N GLY A 274 -14.53 -4.19 3.67
CA GLY A 274 -15.91 -3.71 3.49
C GLY A 274 -16.59 -4.25 2.25
N ASN A 275 -16.04 -5.31 1.64
CA ASN A 275 -16.47 -5.88 0.36
C ASN A 275 -16.47 -4.84 -0.78
N GLU A 276 -15.49 -3.93 -0.77
CA GLU A 276 -15.26 -2.99 -1.86
C GLU A 276 -14.67 -3.67 -3.12
N PRO A 277 -14.87 -3.08 -4.32
CA PRO A 277 -14.27 -3.61 -5.54
C PRO A 277 -12.74 -3.66 -5.49
N ILE A 278 -12.15 -4.68 -6.12
CA ILE A 278 -10.73 -4.63 -6.50
C ILE A 278 -10.57 -3.62 -7.63
N ARG A 279 -9.56 -2.75 -7.52
CA ARG A 279 -9.31 -1.65 -8.45
C ARG A 279 -7.92 -1.76 -9.08
N ARG A 280 -7.79 -1.39 -10.36
CA ARG A 280 -6.52 -1.40 -11.11
C ARG A 280 -6.05 0.01 -11.42
N VAL A 281 -4.76 0.26 -11.23
CA VAL A 281 -4.03 1.41 -11.77
C VAL A 281 -3.14 0.94 -12.92
N SER A 282 -3.44 1.40 -14.13
CA SER A 282 -2.66 1.09 -15.34
C SER A 282 -1.45 2.01 -15.47
N GLY A 283 -0.31 1.48 -15.94
CA GLY A 283 0.93 2.26 -16.01
C GLY A 283 1.44 2.72 -14.64
N ALA A 284 1.11 1.99 -13.56
CA ALA A 284 1.65 2.24 -12.23
C ALA A 284 3.18 2.04 -12.20
N ASP A 285 3.66 1.10 -13.02
CA ASP A 285 5.06 0.92 -13.42
C ASP A 285 5.64 2.09 -14.25
N GLY A 286 4.89 3.18 -14.48
CA GLY A 286 5.27 4.32 -15.33
C GLY A 286 5.63 3.98 -16.78
N GLY A 287 5.19 2.83 -17.28
CA GLY A 287 5.04 2.59 -18.71
C GLY A 287 3.96 3.50 -19.32
N PRO A 288 3.81 3.51 -20.66
CA PRO A 288 2.65 4.15 -21.27
C PRO A 288 1.38 3.46 -20.77
N SER A 289 0.46 4.22 -20.17
CA SER A 289 -0.87 3.73 -19.85
C SER A 289 -1.60 3.41 -21.15
N ASP A 290 -2.00 2.15 -21.34
CA ASP A 290 -2.96 1.77 -22.37
C ASP A 290 -4.35 2.33 -21.98
N GLU A 291 -4.53 3.62 -22.23
CA GLU A 291 -5.85 4.27 -22.27
C GLU A 291 -6.64 3.64 -23.41
N THR A 292 -7.29 2.51 -23.13
CA THR A 292 -8.37 2.01 -23.96
C THR A 292 -9.48 3.06 -23.92
N GLU A 293 -9.60 3.86 -24.98
CA GLU A 293 -10.58 4.94 -25.09
C GLU A 293 -11.98 4.42 -24.72
N ALA A 294 -12.48 4.86 -23.56
CA ALA A 294 -13.85 4.63 -23.14
C ALA A 294 -14.78 5.34 -24.14
N ASN A 295 -15.24 4.58 -25.12
CA ASN A 295 -15.97 5.09 -26.28
C ASN A 295 -17.24 5.85 -25.83
N PRO A 296 -17.33 7.18 -26.03
CA PRO A 296 -18.44 7.96 -25.50
C PRO A 296 -19.74 7.55 -26.20
N ALA A 297 -20.73 7.13 -25.40
CA ALA A 297 -22.05 6.77 -25.91
C ALA A 297 -22.67 7.94 -26.71
N PRO A 298 -23.35 7.68 -27.83
CA PRO A 298 -23.89 8.74 -28.68
C PRO A 298 -24.95 9.56 -27.95
N GLY A 299 -24.78 10.89 -27.98
CA GLY A 299 -25.47 11.80 -27.06
C GLY A 299 -26.99 11.89 -27.19
N GLY A 300 -27.65 11.99 -26.02
CA GLY A 300 -29.00 12.54 -25.86
C GLY A 300 -28.94 14.05 -25.63
N GLY A 301 -29.89 14.79 -26.20
CA GLY A 301 -29.84 16.25 -26.30
C GLY A 301 -30.11 17.03 -25.00
N ASP A 302 -29.48 18.21 -24.97
CA ASP A 302 -29.68 19.34 -24.07
C ASP A 302 -31.15 19.72 -23.80
N GLN A 303 -31.51 19.91 -22.52
CA GLN A 303 -32.33 21.05 -22.07
C GLN A 303 -31.98 21.44 -20.62
N ALA A 304 -31.54 22.69 -20.44
CA ALA A 304 -31.42 23.33 -19.14
C ALA A 304 -32.75 23.93 -18.64
N GLN A 305 -33.04 23.82 -17.34
CA GLN A 305 -33.95 24.76 -16.66
C GLN A 305 -33.57 24.98 -15.18
N SER A 306 -34.01 26.13 -14.65
CA SER A 306 -33.44 26.91 -13.55
C SER A 306 -33.84 26.54 -12.11
N ASP A 307 -32.96 26.93 -11.17
CA ASP A 307 -33.13 27.23 -9.74
C ASP A 307 -34.54 27.25 -9.11
N GLN A 308 -34.66 26.63 -7.92
CA GLN A 308 -35.17 27.34 -6.74
C GLN A 308 -34.72 26.71 -5.41
N ASP A 309 -34.79 27.50 -4.32
CA ASP A 309 -34.04 27.34 -3.07
C ASP A 309 -34.96 27.05 -1.86
N GLN A 310 -34.49 26.19 -0.94
CA GLN A 310 -34.92 25.99 0.47
C GLN A 310 -36.37 25.53 0.82
N PRO A 311 -36.63 25.03 2.07
CA PRO A 311 -35.71 24.77 3.19
C PRO A 311 -35.76 23.33 3.77
N ALA A 312 -34.93 23.11 4.80
CA ALA A 312 -34.76 21.83 5.52
C ALA A 312 -35.97 21.38 6.37
N ASN A 313 -35.98 20.08 6.70
CA ASN A 313 -36.63 19.55 7.91
C ASN A 313 -35.65 18.59 8.61
N GLU A 314 -35.53 18.76 9.92
CA GLU A 314 -34.87 17.81 10.83
C GLU A 314 -35.85 16.68 11.19
N ASP A 315 -35.38 15.43 11.22
CA ASP A 315 -35.57 14.45 12.30
C ASP A 315 -35.26 13.03 11.81
N GLY A 316 -34.34 12.35 12.50
CA GLY A 316 -33.88 11.02 12.05
C GLY A 316 -32.74 10.42 12.86
N MET A 317 -32.83 10.42 14.21
CA MET A 317 -31.90 9.63 15.04
C MET A 317 -32.06 8.14 14.75
N SER A 318 -31.12 7.57 13.98
CA SER A 318 -30.87 6.13 13.97
C SER A 318 -29.79 5.81 14.98
N THR A 319 -30.18 5.17 16.08
CA THR A 319 -29.28 4.75 17.16
C THR A 319 -28.79 3.34 16.89
N GLY A 320 -27.50 3.13 16.65
CA GLY A 320 -26.96 1.76 16.64
C GLY A 320 -25.67 1.50 15.88
N ARG A 321 -24.54 2.06 16.33
CA ARG A 321 -23.21 1.42 16.24
C ARG A 321 -22.21 2.20 17.09
N SER A 322 -21.98 1.74 18.31
CA SER A 322 -21.01 2.31 19.25
C SER A 322 -20.44 1.18 20.10
N LEU A 323 -19.18 0.84 19.81
CA LEU A 323 -18.23 -0.12 20.41
C LEU A 323 -17.34 -0.48 19.20
N LEU A 324 -16.24 0.23 18.91
CA LEU A 324 -14.92 -0.02 19.53
C LEU A 324 -14.05 1.23 19.81
N PHE A 325 -14.51 2.45 19.51
CA PHE A 325 -13.68 3.68 19.62
C PHE A 325 -13.56 4.27 21.04
N ALA A 326 -12.91 3.54 21.96
CA ALA A 326 -12.52 4.04 23.29
C ALA A 326 -11.07 3.72 23.70
N GLY A 327 -10.38 2.79 23.03
CA GLY A 327 -9.01 2.39 23.39
C GLY A 327 -7.93 3.42 23.03
N VAL A 328 -7.95 3.92 21.79
CA VAL A 328 -6.86 4.71 21.19
C VAL A 328 -6.59 6.02 21.94
N ILE A 329 -7.65 6.76 22.30
CA ILE A 329 -7.52 8.05 23.02
C ILE A 329 -6.99 7.83 24.45
N ALA A 330 -7.39 6.74 25.10
CA ALA A 330 -6.92 6.40 26.45
C ALA A 330 -5.43 6.01 26.46
N ALA A 331 -4.98 5.22 25.47
CA ALA A 331 -3.58 4.83 25.33
C ALA A 331 -2.66 6.04 25.10
N LEU A 332 -3.03 6.96 24.19
CA LEU A 332 -2.28 8.18 23.92
C LEU A 332 -2.15 9.09 25.16
N LEU A 333 -3.22 9.25 25.94
CA LEU A 333 -3.19 10.04 27.18
C LEU A 333 -2.30 9.40 28.27
N VAL A 334 -2.34 8.07 28.43
CA VAL A 334 -1.48 7.36 29.38
C VAL A 334 0.00 7.45 28.95
N TYR A 335 0.29 7.30 27.66
CA TYR A 335 1.65 7.45 27.11
C TYR A 335 2.22 8.86 27.35
N LEU A 336 1.47 9.91 27.00
CA LEU A 336 1.90 11.30 27.17
C LEU A 336 2.11 11.69 28.65
N VAL A 337 1.23 11.23 29.56
CA VAL A 337 1.39 11.46 31.01
C VAL A 337 2.57 10.67 31.58
N GLY A 338 2.77 9.42 31.14
CA GLY A 338 3.91 8.58 31.53
C GLY A 338 5.25 9.16 31.08
N TRP A 339 5.35 9.62 29.83
CA TRP A 339 6.54 10.23 29.25
C TRP A 339 6.95 11.51 29.98
N ARG A 340 5.98 12.38 30.29
CA ARG A 340 6.22 13.66 30.98
C ARG A 340 6.73 13.47 32.41
N ARG A 341 6.22 12.44 33.13
CA ARG A 341 6.68 12.08 34.48
C ARG A 341 8.07 11.45 34.54
N ARG A 342 8.63 10.96 33.43
CA ARG A 342 10.01 10.44 33.36
C ARG A 342 11.06 11.52 33.04
N ARG A 343 10.64 12.76 32.81
CA ARG A 343 11.50 13.92 32.48
C ARG A 343 11.38 15.08 33.49
N SER A 344 10.80 14.82 34.67
CA SER A 344 10.64 15.76 35.80
C SER A 344 11.22 15.13 37.05
#